data_AF-A0AAV7JRR8-F1
#
_entry.id   AF-A0AAV7JRR8-F1
#
_cell.length_a   1.000
_cell.length_b   1.000
_cell.length_c   1.000
_cell.angle_alpha   90.00
_cell.angle_beta   90.00
_cell.angle_gamma   90.00
#
_symmetry.space_group_name_H-M   'P 1'
#
loop_
_entity.id
_entity.type
_entity.pdbx_description
1 polymer ?
#
loop_
_entity_poly.entity_id
_entity_poly.type
_entity_poly.pdbx_seq_one_letter_code
_entity_poly.pdbx_strand_id
1 'polypeptide(L)'
;MVWREPQDHTTDCYFCMVNTKGVGKKSRQTLSYPSIPSAMRPVPHSDRLPPPVFSGFAFPDDGETKLEREEIVEMEYQKTDTESESEDSSCETRVTVQQFNQSELNDLVRDLDLPKQAAELLASRLKEKQVLDQSVKVSFFRKREELLLPYFSVENKLVYCNDIPGLLGQLGISSYDPGE
;
A
#
# COMPACT_ATOMS: atom_id res chain seq x y z
N MET A 1 17.31 -14.17 10.39
CA MET A 1 17.48 -13.61 11.75
C MET A 1 16.12 -13.17 12.22
N VAL A 2 15.79 -13.46 13.48
CA VAL A 2 14.59 -12.97 14.15
C VAL A 2 14.98 -11.71 14.89
N TRP A 3 14.28 -10.61 14.61
CA TRP A 3 14.54 -9.31 15.21
C TRP A 3 13.48 -8.98 16.26
N ARG A 4 13.92 -8.42 17.38
CA ARG A 4 13.08 -7.92 18.48
C ARG A 4 13.57 -6.54 18.88
N GLU A 5 12.74 -5.81 19.61
CA GLU A 5 13.12 -4.52 20.17
C GLU A 5 14.33 -4.66 21.12
N PRO A 6 15.42 -3.90 20.91
CA PRO A 6 16.58 -3.91 21.80
C PRO A 6 16.22 -3.46 23.22
N GLN A 7 16.72 -4.18 24.22
CA GLN A 7 16.56 -3.76 25.62
C GLN A 7 17.52 -2.64 26.01
N ASP A 8 18.72 -2.60 25.42
CA ASP A 8 19.72 -1.57 25.67
C ASP A 8 20.62 -1.32 24.45
N HIS A 9 21.41 -0.25 24.49
CA HIS A 9 22.38 0.09 23.43
C HIS A 9 23.77 -0.52 23.65
N THR A 10 24.01 -1.15 24.80
CA THR A 10 25.31 -1.64 25.23
C THR A 10 25.50 -3.14 25.05
N THR A 11 24.47 -3.94 25.29
CA THR A 11 24.58 -5.41 25.32
C THR A 11 23.62 -6.12 24.36
N ASP A 12 22.56 -5.43 23.93
CA ASP A 12 21.45 -5.96 23.15
C ASP A 12 21.10 -5.08 21.94
N CYS A 13 22.03 -4.25 21.48
CA CYS A 13 21.88 -3.48 20.23
C CYS A 13 22.76 -4.06 19.12
N TYR A 14 22.14 -4.78 18.20
CA TYR A 14 22.84 -5.43 17.09
C TYR A 14 23.66 -4.45 16.24
N PHE A 15 23.09 -3.29 15.95
CA PHE A 15 23.76 -2.25 15.15
C PHE A 15 24.93 -1.60 15.88
N CYS A 16 24.84 -1.51 17.21
CA CYS A 16 25.88 -0.95 18.06
C CYS A 16 27.07 -1.92 18.21
N MET A 17 26.77 -3.23 18.25
CA MET A 17 27.78 -4.28 18.45
C MET A 17 28.50 -4.71 17.17
N VAL A 18 27.86 -4.56 16.00
CA VAL A 18 28.42 -4.99 14.71
C VAL A 18 28.92 -3.80 13.91
N ASN A 19 30.23 -3.72 13.68
CA ASN A 19 30.80 -2.70 12.80
C ASN A 19 30.52 -3.05 11.33
N THR A 20 29.45 -2.47 10.79
CA THR A 20 29.03 -2.65 9.40
C THR A 20 29.67 -1.64 8.44
N LYS A 21 30.45 -0.67 8.93
CA LYS A 21 31.07 0.37 8.10
C LYS A 21 32.17 -0.23 7.23
N GLY A 22 32.11 0.03 5.91
CA GLY A 22 33.13 -0.42 4.96
C GLY A 22 33.01 -1.89 4.52
N VAL A 23 31.89 -2.56 4.84
CA VAL A 23 31.63 -3.94 4.37
C VAL A 23 31.24 -3.92 2.90
N GLY A 24 32.16 -4.32 2.02
CA GLY A 24 31.95 -4.47 0.57
C GLY A 24 31.90 -5.95 0.16
N LYS A 25 31.68 -6.23 -1.12
CA LYS A 25 31.53 -7.63 -1.64
C LYS A 25 32.65 -8.58 -1.21
N LYS A 26 33.88 -8.10 -1.07
CA LYS A 26 35.06 -8.90 -0.68
C LYS A 26 35.24 -9.07 0.84
N SER A 27 34.66 -8.19 1.66
CA SER A 27 34.80 -8.20 3.13
C SER A 27 33.54 -8.66 3.88
N ARG A 28 32.50 -9.12 3.17
CA ARG A 28 31.28 -9.63 3.83
C ARG A 28 31.52 -10.92 4.61
N GLN A 29 32.49 -11.75 4.16
CA GLN A 29 32.81 -13.03 4.79
C GLN A 29 33.53 -12.86 6.15
N THR A 30 34.17 -11.71 6.38
CA THR A 30 34.82 -11.40 7.67
C THR A 30 33.85 -10.78 8.68
N LEU A 31 32.60 -10.48 8.28
CA LEU A 31 31.61 -9.94 9.19
C LEU A 31 31.08 -11.07 10.09
N SER A 32 31.38 -10.97 11.38
CA SER A 32 30.79 -11.86 12.38
C SER A 32 29.44 -11.32 12.83
N TYR A 33 28.43 -12.19 12.81
CA TYR A 33 27.07 -11.88 13.23
C TYR A 33 26.82 -12.50 14.61
N PRO A 34 26.90 -11.72 15.71
CA PRO A 34 26.63 -12.20 17.05
C PRO A 34 25.15 -12.55 17.21
N SER A 35 24.86 -13.55 18.04
CA SER A 35 23.48 -13.89 18.41
C SER A 35 23.18 -13.20 19.73
N ILE A 36 22.30 -12.21 19.71
CA ILE A 36 21.86 -11.43 20.88
C ILE A 36 20.34 -11.47 20.99
N PRO A 37 19.73 -11.20 22.16
CA PRO A 37 18.27 -11.29 22.35
C PRO A 37 17.44 -10.51 21.31
N SER A 38 17.90 -9.32 20.91
CA SER A 38 17.26 -8.47 19.90
C SER A 38 17.46 -8.95 18.46
N ALA A 39 18.45 -9.80 18.21
CA ALA A 39 18.80 -10.30 16.88
C ALA A 39 19.34 -11.73 16.98
N MET A 40 18.41 -12.67 17.06
CA MET A 40 18.72 -14.09 17.22
C MET A 40 18.71 -14.80 15.87
N ARG A 41 19.48 -15.88 15.76
CA ARG A 41 19.35 -16.79 14.62
C ARG A 41 18.02 -17.55 14.72
N PRO A 42 17.37 -17.87 13.58
CA PRO A 42 16.20 -18.74 13.60
C PRO A 42 16.53 -20.04 14.31
N VAL A 43 15.63 -20.48 15.19
CA VAL A 43 15.76 -21.76 15.89
C VAL A 43 15.25 -22.85 14.95
N PRO A 44 16.02 -23.92 14.70
CA PRO A 44 15.55 -25.04 13.89
C PRO A 44 14.29 -25.67 14.49
N HIS A 45 13.32 -25.98 13.64
CA HIS A 45 12.12 -26.71 14.05
C HIS A 45 12.48 -28.13 14.49
N SER A 46 11.75 -28.64 15.48
CA SER A 46 11.87 -30.01 16.00
C SER A 46 10.51 -30.46 16.54
N ASP A 47 10.36 -31.71 16.97
CA ASP A 47 9.10 -32.21 17.53
C ASP A 47 8.59 -31.38 18.73
N ARG A 48 9.49 -30.69 19.43
CA ARG A 48 9.16 -29.76 20.53
C ARG A 48 8.79 -28.35 20.07
N LEU A 49 9.19 -27.96 18.86
CA LEU A 49 8.95 -26.65 18.23
C LEU A 49 8.50 -26.87 16.78
N PRO A 50 7.26 -27.30 16.54
CA PRO A 50 6.75 -27.52 15.19
C PRO A 50 6.75 -26.19 14.42
N PRO A 51 6.73 -26.24 13.08
CA PRO A 51 6.51 -25.06 12.25
C PRO A 51 5.22 -24.35 12.68
N PRO A 52 5.23 -23.03 12.87
CA PRO A 52 4.02 -22.29 13.17
C PRO A 52 3.04 -22.45 12.01
N VAL A 53 1.85 -22.94 12.29
CA VAL A 53 0.76 -23.03 11.31
C VAL A 53 -0.03 -21.72 11.39
N PHE A 54 -0.20 -21.04 10.26
CA PHE A 54 -0.99 -19.82 10.19
C PHE A 54 -2.46 -20.14 10.50
N SER A 55 -2.99 -19.57 11.58
CA SER A 55 -4.36 -19.78 12.03
C SER A 55 -5.28 -18.59 11.77
N GLY A 56 -4.87 -17.65 10.92
CA GLY A 56 -5.58 -16.40 10.65
C GLY A 56 -5.29 -15.31 11.69
N PHE A 57 -5.74 -14.09 11.40
CA PHE A 57 -5.62 -12.95 12.32
C PHE A 57 -6.77 -12.99 13.34
N ALA A 58 -6.45 -13.13 14.63
CA ALA A 58 -7.43 -12.98 15.69
C ALA A 58 -7.69 -11.48 15.91
N PHE A 59 -8.78 -10.97 15.34
CA PHE A 59 -9.35 -9.68 15.73
C PHE A 59 -10.16 -9.88 17.02
N PRO A 60 -10.03 -9.00 18.04
CA PRO A 60 -10.96 -8.99 19.17
C PRO A 60 -12.38 -8.82 18.64
N ASP A 61 -13.29 -9.67 19.12
CA ASP A 61 -14.71 -9.67 18.76
C ASP A 61 -15.42 -8.51 19.48
N ASP A 62 -15.42 -7.32 18.87
CA ASP A 62 -16.38 -6.26 19.18
C ASP A 62 -17.46 -6.20 18.09
N GLY A 63 -18.49 -7.02 18.30
CA GLY A 63 -19.88 -6.75 17.95
C GLY A 63 -20.19 -6.15 16.56
N GLU A 64 -20.61 -7.03 15.66
CA GLU A 64 -21.51 -6.75 14.53
C GLU A 64 -20.95 -5.89 13.38
N THR A 65 -20.27 -6.56 12.44
CA THR A 65 -20.56 -6.36 11.00
C THR A 65 -20.08 -7.57 10.21
N LYS A 66 -21.03 -8.31 9.63
CA LYS A 66 -20.76 -9.46 8.75
C LYS A 66 -20.31 -8.93 7.39
N LEU A 67 -19.00 -8.74 7.21
CA LEU A 67 -18.38 -8.60 5.88
C LEU A 67 -17.67 -9.91 5.55
N GLU A 68 -18.12 -10.57 4.50
CA GLU A 68 -17.49 -11.77 3.94
C GLU A 68 -16.08 -11.39 3.47
N ARG A 69 -15.07 -11.96 4.14
CA ARG A 69 -13.66 -11.64 3.96
C ARG A 69 -13.06 -12.65 2.97
N GLU A 70 -12.67 -12.17 1.79
CA GLU A 70 -11.88 -12.93 0.83
C GLU A 70 -10.52 -13.31 1.44
N GLU A 71 -10.15 -14.57 1.25
CA GLU A 71 -8.99 -15.24 1.83
C GLU A 71 -7.72 -14.80 1.08
N ILE A 72 -6.87 -14.01 1.74
CA ILE A 72 -5.56 -13.61 1.19
C ILE A 72 -4.61 -14.81 1.35
N VAL A 73 -4.34 -15.52 0.25
CA VAL A 73 -3.35 -16.60 0.21
C VAL A 73 -1.95 -16.02 0.05
N GLU A 74 -1.08 -16.22 1.04
CA GLU A 74 0.35 -15.88 0.99
C GLU A 74 1.08 -16.74 -0.07
N MET A 75 1.70 -16.09 -1.06
CA MET A 75 2.55 -16.74 -2.08
C MET A 75 3.90 -17.16 -1.51
N GLU A 76 4.18 -18.46 -1.46
CA GLU A 76 5.55 -18.98 -1.30
C GLU A 76 6.29 -18.97 -2.65
N TYR A 77 7.37 -18.20 -2.76
CA TYR A 77 8.33 -18.31 -3.86
C TYR A 77 9.26 -19.50 -3.61
N GLN A 78 8.94 -20.66 -4.18
CA GLN A 78 9.92 -21.75 -4.32
C GLN A 78 10.65 -21.63 -5.65
N LYS A 79 11.97 -21.42 -5.59
CA LYS A 79 12.89 -21.57 -6.70
C LYS A 79 13.19 -23.05 -6.87
N THR A 80 12.62 -23.70 -7.88
CA THR A 80 12.93 -25.09 -8.23
C THR A 80 13.92 -25.13 -9.39
N ASP A 81 15.11 -25.68 -9.15
CA ASP A 81 15.92 -26.31 -10.20
C ASP A 81 15.54 -27.80 -10.24
N THR A 82 15.39 -28.34 -11.44
CA THR A 82 15.44 -29.77 -11.85
C THR A 82 14.11 -30.55 -11.99
N GLU A 83 13.70 -30.67 -13.27
CA GLU A 83 13.16 -31.81 -14.02
C GLU A 83 12.40 -32.94 -13.28
N SER A 84 11.07 -32.96 -13.42
CA SER A 84 10.29 -34.20 -13.54
C SER A 84 8.90 -33.93 -14.16
N GLU A 85 8.63 -34.60 -15.27
CA GLU A 85 7.38 -34.57 -16.03
C GLU A 85 6.20 -35.18 -15.24
N SER A 86 5.10 -34.43 -15.08
CA SER A 86 3.76 -35.02 -14.95
C SER A 86 2.66 -33.97 -15.14
N GLU A 87 1.86 -34.20 -16.20
CA GLU A 87 0.46 -33.83 -16.44
C GLU A 87 -0.03 -32.46 -15.92
N ASP A 88 -0.05 -31.50 -16.84
CA ASP A 88 -0.60 -30.15 -16.75
C ASP A 88 -2.08 -30.13 -16.36
N SER A 89 -2.35 -29.95 -15.06
CA SER A 89 -3.63 -29.41 -14.59
C SER A 89 -3.44 -27.93 -14.28
N SER A 90 -3.44 -27.13 -15.35
CA SER A 90 -3.57 -25.68 -15.32
C SER A 90 -4.83 -25.29 -14.53
N CYS A 91 -4.69 -25.13 -13.21
CA CYS A 91 -5.56 -24.23 -12.46
C CYS A 91 -5.09 -22.79 -12.75
N GLU A 92 -5.51 -22.28 -13.92
CA GLU A 92 -5.57 -20.83 -14.14
C GLU A 92 -6.60 -20.24 -13.15
N THR A 93 -6.22 -20.10 -11.88
CA THR A 93 -6.85 -19.11 -11.03
C THR A 93 -6.39 -17.77 -11.58
N ARG A 94 -7.14 -17.25 -12.55
CA ARG A 94 -7.00 -15.88 -13.01
C ARG A 94 -7.31 -14.99 -11.81
N VAL A 95 -6.29 -14.60 -11.07
CA VAL A 95 -6.37 -13.51 -10.10
C VAL A 95 -6.73 -12.28 -10.91
N THR A 96 -8.02 -11.98 -11.03
CA THR A 96 -8.48 -10.77 -11.67
C THR A 96 -8.03 -9.64 -10.77
N VAL A 97 -6.99 -8.92 -11.18
CA VAL A 97 -6.53 -7.72 -10.49
C VAL A 97 -7.72 -6.76 -10.43
N GLN A 98 -8.17 -6.41 -9.23
CA GLN A 98 -9.24 -5.45 -9.05
C GLN A 98 -8.80 -4.11 -9.64
N GLN A 99 -9.56 -3.62 -10.60
CA GLN A 99 -9.26 -2.38 -11.30
C GLN A 99 -9.91 -1.20 -10.59
N PHE A 100 -9.19 -0.09 -10.47
CA PHE A 100 -9.74 1.16 -9.98
C PHE A 100 -10.71 1.74 -11.01
N ASN A 101 -11.88 2.15 -10.54
CA ASN A 101 -12.80 3.00 -11.30
C ASN A 101 -12.38 4.48 -11.21
N GLN A 102 -13.10 5.37 -11.92
CA GLN A 102 -12.76 6.80 -11.97
C GLN A 102 -12.93 7.49 -10.61
N SER A 103 -13.96 7.13 -9.83
CA SER A 103 -14.20 7.70 -8.49
C SER A 103 -13.13 7.28 -7.50
N GLU A 104 -12.76 6.00 -7.44
CA GLU A 104 -11.71 5.49 -6.55
C GLU A 104 -10.35 6.10 -6.90
N LEU A 105 -10.06 6.28 -8.18
CA LEU A 105 -8.86 6.98 -8.62
C LEU A 105 -8.89 8.47 -8.19
N ASN A 106 -10.05 9.12 -8.24
CA ASN A 106 -10.19 10.50 -7.80
C ASN A 106 -10.05 10.62 -6.26
N ASP A 107 -10.60 9.67 -5.51
CA ASP A 107 -10.47 9.59 -4.06
C ASP A 107 -9.00 9.38 -3.67
N LEU A 108 -8.30 8.44 -4.30
CA LEU A 108 -6.87 8.23 -4.08
C LEU A 108 -6.04 9.49 -4.36
N VAL A 109 -6.35 10.20 -5.45
CA VAL A 109 -5.69 11.47 -5.80
C VAL A 109 -5.96 12.55 -4.76
N ARG A 110 -7.16 12.57 -4.16
CA ARG A 110 -7.54 13.50 -3.08
C ARG A 110 -6.82 13.16 -1.79
N ASP A 111 -6.80 11.90 -1.38
CA ASP A 111 -6.17 11.45 -0.13
C ASP A 111 -4.65 11.69 -0.13
N LEU A 112 -4.03 11.64 -1.31
CA LEU A 112 -2.62 11.94 -1.51
C LEU A 112 -2.32 13.43 -1.80
N ASP A 113 -3.35 14.28 -1.85
CA ASP A 113 -3.26 15.71 -2.15
C ASP A 113 -2.41 16.04 -3.40
N LEU A 114 -2.60 15.29 -4.48
CA LEU A 114 -1.75 15.43 -5.66
C LEU A 114 -2.13 16.65 -6.52
N PRO A 115 -1.15 17.44 -6.99
CA PRO A 115 -1.39 18.48 -7.99
C PRO A 115 -1.78 17.84 -9.34
N LYS A 116 -2.45 18.61 -10.22
CA LYS A 116 -3.01 18.12 -11.50
C LYS A 116 -2.02 17.29 -12.32
N GLN A 117 -0.79 17.77 -12.47
CA GLN A 117 0.25 17.11 -13.26
C GLN A 117 0.69 15.78 -12.63
N ALA A 118 0.79 15.72 -11.30
CA ALA A 118 1.16 14.49 -10.59
C ALA A 118 0.02 13.47 -10.59
N ALA A 119 -1.23 13.92 -10.44
CA ALA A 119 -2.42 13.07 -10.54
C ALA A 119 -2.54 12.44 -11.93
N GLU A 120 -2.31 13.22 -12.99
CA GLU A 120 -2.27 12.71 -14.35
C GLU A 120 -1.14 11.69 -14.55
N LEU A 121 0.07 11.98 -14.05
CA LEU A 121 1.20 11.06 -14.15
C LEU A 121 0.91 9.74 -13.42
N LEU A 122 0.35 9.81 -12.21
CA LEU A 122 -0.08 8.64 -11.43
C LEU A 122 -1.08 7.80 -12.24
N ALA A 123 -2.13 8.44 -12.76
CA ALA A 123 -3.14 7.77 -13.56
C ALA A 123 -2.55 7.12 -14.82
N SER A 124 -1.57 7.75 -15.48
CA SER A 124 -0.84 7.15 -16.61
C SER A 124 -0.09 5.89 -16.20
N ARG A 125 0.62 5.91 -15.07
CA ARG A 125 1.37 4.75 -14.57
C ARG A 125 0.46 3.62 -14.14
N LEU A 126 -0.66 3.92 -13.49
CA LEU A 126 -1.64 2.90 -13.10
C LEU A 126 -2.30 2.27 -14.35
N LYS A 127 -2.54 3.06 -15.40
CA LYS A 127 -3.03 2.56 -16.69
C LYS A 127 -2.03 1.63 -17.38
N GLU A 128 -0.74 2.01 -17.41
CA GLU A 128 0.34 1.17 -17.95
C GLU A 128 0.41 -0.19 -17.24
N LYS A 129 0.09 -0.21 -15.93
CA LYS A 129 0.06 -1.42 -15.10
C LYS A 129 -1.25 -2.22 -15.19
N GLN A 130 -2.21 -1.80 -16.04
CA GLN A 130 -3.52 -2.45 -16.21
C GLN A 130 -4.35 -2.54 -14.92
N VAL A 131 -4.11 -1.61 -13.97
CA VAL A 131 -4.83 -1.54 -12.68
C VAL A 131 -5.99 -0.55 -12.75
N LEU A 132 -6.16 0.18 -13.84
CA LEU A 132 -7.32 1.06 -14.06
C LEU A 132 -8.31 0.39 -15.01
N ASP A 133 -9.60 0.63 -14.77
CA ASP A 133 -10.65 0.25 -15.72
C ASP A 133 -10.45 0.97 -17.07
N GLN A 134 -10.79 0.29 -18.17
CA GLN A 134 -10.61 0.80 -19.53
C GLN A 134 -11.39 2.10 -19.80
N SER A 135 -12.46 2.34 -19.05
CA SER A 135 -13.29 3.55 -19.12
C SER A 135 -12.67 4.80 -18.48
N VAL A 136 -11.61 4.63 -17.68
CA VAL A 136 -10.97 5.73 -16.93
C VAL A 136 -10.21 6.68 -17.86
N LYS A 137 -10.44 7.99 -17.68
CA LYS A 137 -9.83 9.04 -18.50
C LYS A 137 -8.69 9.69 -17.73
N VAL A 138 -7.45 9.33 -18.07
CA VAL A 138 -6.23 9.96 -17.52
C VAL A 138 -6.25 11.48 -17.71
N SER A 139 -6.70 11.96 -18.87
CA SER A 139 -6.80 13.39 -19.20
C SER A 139 -7.83 14.16 -18.37
N PHE A 140 -8.67 13.49 -17.58
CA PHE A 140 -9.63 14.11 -16.68
C PHE A 140 -8.95 15.11 -15.72
N PHE A 141 -7.78 14.75 -15.18
CA PHE A 141 -7.05 15.59 -14.22
C PHE A 141 -6.54 16.90 -14.80
N ARG A 142 -6.43 17.02 -16.13
CA ARG A 142 -6.06 18.28 -16.81
C ARG A 142 -7.16 19.34 -16.76
N LYS A 143 -8.41 18.89 -16.64
CA LYS A 143 -9.62 19.72 -16.78
C LYS A 143 -10.54 19.62 -15.57
N ARG A 144 -10.08 19.01 -14.47
CA ARG A 144 -10.92 18.74 -13.30
C ARG A 144 -11.51 20.02 -12.69
N GLU A 145 -10.79 21.15 -12.83
CA GLU A 145 -11.21 22.46 -12.37
C GLU A 145 -12.34 23.07 -13.21
N GLU A 146 -12.53 22.64 -14.47
CA GLU A 146 -13.52 23.23 -15.37
C GLU A 146 -14.93 23.12 -14.79
N LEU A 147 -15.22 22.04 -14.05
CA LEU A 147 -16.49 21.83 -13.35
C LEU A 147 -16.70 22.81 -12.20
N LEU A 148 -15.62 23.36 -11.64
CA LEU A 148 -15.66 24.26 -10.49
C LEU A 148 -15.65 25.74 -10.91
N LEU A 149 -15.12 26.06 -12.10
CA LEU A 149 -15.06 27.43 -12.61
C LEU A 149 -16.39 28.21 -12.54
N PRO A 150 -17.57 27.63 -12.82
CA PRO A 150 -18.84 28.37 -12.78
C PRO A 150 -19.18 28.97 -11.41
N TYR A 151 -18.64 28.41 -10.31
CA TYR A 151 -18.90 28.90 -8.96
C TYR A 151 -18.02 30.10 -8.57
N PHE A 152 -17.05 30.48 -9.40
CA PHE A 152 -16.12 31.57 -9.13
C PHE A 152 -16.28 32.71 -10.14
N SER A 153 -16.24 33.95 -9.65
CA SER A 153 -16.23 35.16 -10.46
C SER A 153 -14.95 35.94 -10.23
N VAL A 154 -14.61 36.76 -11.22
CA VAL A 154 -13.47 37.65 -11.15
C VAL A 154 -13.95 39.09 -11.34
N GLU A 155 -13.79 39.92 -10.32
CA GLU A 155 -14.05 41.36 -10.38
C GLU A 155 -12.89 42.13 -9.76
N ASN A 156 -12.46 43.22 -10.40
CA ASN A 156 -11.39 44.09 -9.88
C ASN A 156 -10.11 43.34 -9.47
N LYS A 157 -9.75 42.26 -10.18
CA LYS A 157 -8.62 41.35 -9.90
C LYS A 157 -8.77 40.49 -8.63
N LEU A 158 -9.95 40.48 -8.01
CA LEU A 158 -10.31 39.59 -6.92
C LEU A 158 -11.11 38.42 -7.48
N VAL A 159 -10.77 37.20 -7.04
CA VAL A 159 -11.53 35.99 -7.34
C VAL A 159 -12.33 35.65 -6.10
N TYR A 160 -13.64 35.47 -6.24
CA TYR A 160 -14.52 35.10 -5.14
C TYR A 160 -15.50 34.02 -5.56
N CYS A 161 -15.94 33.21 -4.59
CA CYS A 161 -16.98 32.21 -4.81
C CYS A 161 -18.35 32.89 -4.73
N ASN A 162 -19.16 32.78 -5.79
CA ASN A 162 -20.49 33.39 -5.85
C ASN A 162 -21.59 32.47 -5.32
N ASP A 163 -21.35 31.16 -5.35
CA ASP A 163 -22.33 30.13 -5.02
C ASP A 163 -21.66 29.04 -4.19
N ILE A 164 -21.59 29.31 -2.88
CA ILE A 164 -21.04 28.40 -1.89
C ILE A 164 -21.88 27.11 -1.77
N PRO A 165 -23.22 27.18 -1.67
CA PRO A 165 -24.04 25.97 -1.60
C PRO A 165 -23.85 25.06 -2.83
N GLY A 166 -23.84 25.63 -4.03
CA GLY A 166 -23.63 24.87 -5.27
C GLY A 166 -22.24 24.24 -5.34
N LEU A 167 -21.20 24.97 -4.93
CA LEU A 167 -19.83 24.45 -4.88
C LEU A 167 -19.72 23.26 -3.90
N LEU A 168 -20.29 23.39 -2.70
CA LEU A 168 -20.25 22.34 -1.69
C LEU A 168 -21.04 21.09 -2.13
N GLY A 169 -22.20 21.29 -2.76
CA GLY A 169 -22.96 20.20 -3.39
C GLY A 169 -22.12 19.46 -4.45
N GLN A 170 -21.39 20.19 -5.27
CA GLN A 170 -20.49 19.60 -6.29
C GLN A 170 -19.30 18.84 -5.67
N LEU A 171 -18.87 19.21 -4.46
CA LEU A 171 -17.85 18.51 -3.68
C LEU A 171 -18.40 17.31 -2.88
N GLY A 172 -19.70 17.04 -2.96
CA GLY A 172 -20.36 15.92 -2.27
C GLY A 172 -20.88 16.25 -0.87
N ILE A 173 -20.89 17.53 -0.49
CA ILE A 173 -21.40 17.99 0.80
C ILE A 173 -22.88 18.39 0.62
N SER A 174 -23.77 17.64 1.26
CA SER A 174 -25.23 17.74 1.03
C SER A 174 -25.92 18.83 1.85
N SER A 175 -25.28 19.31 2.91
CA SER A 175 -25.82 20.34 3.80
C SER A 175 -24.78 21.43 4.04
N TYR A 176 -25.15 22.67 3.73
CA TYR A 176 -24.37 23.85 4.07
C TYR A 176 -25.28 24.81 4.83
N ASP A 177 -25.02 25.01 6.11
CA ASP A 177 -25.64 26.04 6.92
C ASP A 177 -24.59 27.13 7.25
N PRO A 178 -24.69 28.34 6.68
CA PRO A 178 -23.78 29.43 7.01
C PRO A 178 -24.00 30.02 8.42
N GLY A 179 -25.04 29.58 9.14
CA GLY A 179 -25.40 30.08 10.47
C GLY A 179 -25.11 29.15 11.65
N GLU A 180 -24.61 27.93 11.41
CA GLU A 180 -24.10 27.02 12.47
C GLU A 180 -22.70 27.42 12.98
#